data_AF-A0A7Y3JH46-F1
#
_entry.id   AF-A0A7Y3JH46-F1
#
_cell.length_a   1.000
_cell.length_b   1.000
_cell.length_c   1.000
_cell.angle_alpha   90.00
_cell.angle_beta   90.00
_cell.angle_gamma   90.00
#
_symmetry.space_group_name_H-M   'P 1'
#
loop_
_entity.id
_entity.type
_entity.pdbx_description
1 polymer ?
#
loop_
_entity_poly.entity_id
_entity_poly.type
_entity_poly.pdbx_seq_one_letter_code
_entity_poly.pdbx_strand_id
1 'polypeptide(L)'
;MTEKKLPFDRSELEAIASQVPTPFHIYDEKALRQNAREFAQAFNWVEGGFCNHFAVKALPNPHILEILREEGMGADCSSLAELLLCQAAQIPGEKIVFTSNDTPANEFQKAFELGALINLDDLSHLTFLHKALGGKLPKRLSFRYNPGPLKQGNAIIGKPEEAKYGLTREQLFGAYKTAAELGVETYSPHTMVA
;
A
#
# COMPACT_ATOMS: atom_id res chain seq x y z
N MET A 1 13.36 -10.93 -21.38
CA MET A 1 12.76 -9.62 -21.04
C MET A 1 11.56 -9.42 -21.94
N THR A 2 10.43 -8.97 -21.40
CA THR A 2 9.24 -8.60 -22.21
C THR A 2 9.63 -7.50 -23.19
N GLU A 3 9.31 -7.67 -24.46
CA GLU A 3 9.57 -6.66 -25.49
C GLU A 3 8.73 -5.41 -25.17
N LYS A 4 9.39 -4.29 -24.86
CA LYS A 4 8.69 -3.02 -24.57
C LYS A 4 8.35 -2.32 -25.88
N LYS A 5 7.10 -2.43 -26.31
CA LYS A 5 6.58 -1.63 -27.42
C LYS A 5 6.13 -0.28 -26.89
N LEU A 6 6.78 0.78 -27.36
CA LEU A 6 6.34 2.14 -27.07
C LEU A 6 5.08 2.45 -27.88
N PRO A 7 4.12 3.19 -27.31
CA PRO A 7 2.90 3.57 -28.03
C PRO A 7 3.11 4.75 -28.99
N PHE A 8 4.34 5.26 -29.07
CA PHE A 8 4.73 6.41 -29.89
C PHE A 8 6.01 6.12 -30.67
N ASP A 9 6.13 6.73 -31.84
CA ASP A 9 7.35 6.73 -32.65
C ASP A 9 8.27 7.92 -32.35
N ARG A 10 9.42 7.96 -33.03
CA ARG A 10 10.41 9.02 -32.85
C ARG A 10 9.85 10.41 -33.21
N SER A 11 9.05 10.51 -34.26
CA SER A 11 8.53 11.79 -34.75
C SER A 11 7.52 12.38 -33.77
N GLU A 12 6.69 11.54 -33.15
CA GLU A 12 5.76 11.95 -32.10
C GLU A 12 6.51 12.44 -30.85
N LEU A 13 7.59 11.75 -30.44
CA LEU A 13 8.44 12.17 -29.33
C LEU A 13 9.12 13.53 -29.59
N GLU A 14 9.66 13.74 -30.79
CA GLU A 14 10.28 15.02 -31.18
C GLU A 14 9.24 16.16 -31.22
N ALA A 15 8.01 15.88 -31.69
CA ALA A 15 6.92 16.85 -31.69
C ALA A 15 6.49 17.27 -30.28
N ILE A 16 6.39 16.33 -29.33
CA ILE A 16 6.08 16.63 -27.92
C ILE A 16 7.24 17.40 -27.27
N ALA A 17 8.49 16.98 -27.51
CA ALA A 17 9.68 17.64 -26.96
C ALA A 17 9.88 19.07 -27.48
N SER A 18 9.32 19.40 -28.65
CA SER A 18 9.31 20.78 -29.17
C SER A 18 8.37 21.71 -28.39
N GLN A 19 7.37 21.15 -27.69
CA GLN A 19 6.32 21.88 -26.98
C GLN A 19 6.50 21.89 -25.46
N VAL A 20 7.26 20.93 -24.91
CA VAL A 20 7.45 20.76 -23.47
C VAL A 20 8.94 20.82 -23.13
N PRO A 21 9.38 21.64 -22.16
CA PRO A 21 10.77 21.68 -21.73
C PRO A 21 11.30 20.30 -21.30
N THR A 22 12.51 19.96 -21.75
CA THR A 22 13.19 18.70 -21.41
C THR A 22 14.12 18.86 -20.21
N PRO A 23 14.27 17.86 -19.33
CA PRO A 23 13.66 16.52 -19.41
C PRO A 23 12.22 16.47 -18.86
N PHE A 24 11.40 15.57 -19.41
CA PHE A 24 10.07 15.25 -18.91
C PHE A 24 9.81 13.74 -18.94
N HIS A 25 8.78 13.30 -18.21
CA HIS A 25 8.27 11.93 -18.25
C HIS A 25 7.01 11.85 -19.12
N ILE A 26 6.86 10.76 -19.86
CA ILE A 26 5.64 10.42 -20.61
C ILE A 26 5.07 9.14 -20.02
N TYR A 27 3.76 9.13 -19.78
CA TYR A 27 3.02 7.97 -19.28
C TYR A 27 1.97 7.56 -20.31
N ASP A 28 1.86 6.26 -20.57
CA ASP A 28 0.79 5.70 -21.40
C ASP A 28 -0.41 5.35 -20.52
N GLU A 29 -1.40 6.25 -20.48
CA GLU A 29 -2.63 6.03 -19.73
C GLU A 29 -3.39 4.79 -20.19
N LYS A 30 -3.41 4.51 -21.50
CA LYS A 30 -4.11 3.33 -22.03
C LYS A 30 -3.46 2.05 -21.50
N ALA A 31 -2.14 1.99 -21.48
CA ALA A 31 -1.41 0.86 -20.89
C ALA A 31 -1.63 0.75 -19.37
N LEU A 32 -1.64 1.87 -18.64
CA LEU A 32 -1.92 1.86 -17.19
C LEU A 32 -3.30 1.27 -16.89
N ARG A 33 -4.34 1.74 -17.59
CA ARG A 33 -5.71 1.24 -17.41
C ARG A 33 -5.84 -0.23 -17.82
N GLN A 34 -5.23 -0.61 -18.94
CA GLN A 34 -5.26 -2.01 -19.40
C GLN A 34 -4.59 -2.94 -18.39
N ASN A 35 -3.41 -2.58 -17.88
CA ASN A 35 -2.70 -3.36 -16.87
C ASN A 35 -3.53 -3.49 -15.58
N ALA A 36 -4.19 -2.42 -15.12
CA ALA A 36 -5.06 -2.47 -13.95
C ALA A 36 -6.22 -3.46 -14.12
N ARG A 37 -6.88 -3.43 -15.29
CA ARG A 37 -8.00 -4.32 -15.63
C ARG A 37 -7.56 -5.78 -15.76
N GLU A 38 -6.46 -6.04 -16.46
CA GLU A 38 -5.89 -7.39 -16.60
C GLU A 38 -5.53 -7.97 -15.23
N PHE A 39 -4.93 -7.15 -14.37
CA PHE A 39 -4.60 -7.57 -13.01
C PHE A 39 -5.88 -7.89 -12.22
N ALA A 40 -6.89 -7.02 -12.25
CA ALA A 40 -8.17 -7.30 -11.57
C ALA A 40 -8.80 -8.60 -12.09
N GLN A 41 -8.81 -8.82 -13.41
CA GLN A 41 -9.37 -10.01 -14.04
C GLN A 41 -8.66 -11.30 -13.59
N ALA A 42 -7.35 -11.26 -13.39
CA ALA A 42 -6.58 -12.42 -12.91
C ALA A 42 -7.01 -12.91 -11.51
N PHE A 43 -7.69 -12.07 -10.72
CA PHE A 43 -8.19 -12.38 -9.38
C PHE A 43 -9.71 -12.45 -9.29
N ASN A 44 -10.45 -12.50 -10.41
CA ASN A 44 -11.91 -12.63 -10.41
C ASN A 44 -12.44 -13.91 -9.74
N TRP A 45 -11.57 -14.89 -9.49
CA TRP A 45 -11.90 -16.13 -8.79
C TRP A 45 -11.95 -15.98 -7.26
N VAL A 46 -11.48 -14.85 -6.70
CA VAL A 46 -11.47 -14.61 -5.24
C VAL A 46 -12.89 -14.30 -4.76
N GLU A 47 -13.48 -15.24 -3.99
CA GLU A 47 -14.76 -15.04 -3.33
C GLU A 47 -14.70 -13.87 -2.34
N GLY A 48 -15.73 -13.02 -2.34
CA GLY A 48 -15.74 -11.78 -1.54
C GLY A 48 -15.01 -10.60 -2.20
N GLY A 49 -14.39 -10.83 -3.37
CA GLY A 49 -13.77 -9.80 -4.19
C GLY A 49 -12.28 -9.62 -3.92
N PHE A 50 -11.62 -8.92 -4.84
CA PHE A 50 -10.20 -8.59 -4.78
C PHE A 50 -10.01 -7.09 -4.96
N CYS A 51 -9.16 -6.48 -4.14
CA CYS A 51 -8.75 -5.08 -4.29
C CYS A 51 -7.23 -5.02 -4.44
N ASN A 52 -6.77 -4.58 -5.60
CA ASN A 52 -5.35 -4.30 -5.82
C ASN A 52 -5.01 -2.94 -5.22
N HIS A 53 -4.06 -2.91 -4.29
CA HIS A 53 -3.59 -1.68 -3.67
C HIS A 53 -2.28 -1.26 -4.34
N PHE A 54 -2.30 -0.18 -5.11
CA PHE A 54 -1.10 0.32 -5.78
C PHE A 54 -0.11 0.84 -4.74
N ALA A 55 1.14 0.35 -4.78
CA ALA A 55 2.21 0.88 -3.94
C ALA A 55 2.58 2.29 -4.41
N VAL A 56 2.13 3.32 -3.70
CA VAL A 56 2.24 4.73 -4.13
C VAL A 56 3.68 5.14 -4.38
N LYS A 57 4.62 4.63 -3.58
CA LYS A 57 6.07 4.83 -3.73
C LYS A 57 6.61 4.50 -5.13
N ALA A 58 5.94 3.64 -5.90
CA ALA A 58 6.37 3.27 -7.24
C ALA A 58 6.19 4.42 -8.25
N LEU A 59 5.13 5.23 -8.09
CA LEU A 59 4.85 6.38 -8.95
C LEU A 59 3.93 7.37 -8.19
N PRO A 60 4.47 8.24 -7.31
CA PRO A 60 3.69 9.13 -6.45
C PRO A 60 3.18 10.36 -7.22
N ASN A 61 2.35 10.12 -8.23
CA ASN A 61 1.73 11.16 -9.06
C ASN A 61 0.20 11.14 -8.88
N PRO A 62 -0.42 12.23 -8.42
CA PRO A 62 -1.84 12.24 -8.08
C PRO A 62 -2.77 11.99 -9.28
N HIS A 63 -2.39 12.40 -10.50
CA HIS A 63 -3.18 12.11 -11.70
C HIS A 63 -3.13 10.62 -12.05
N ILE A 64 -1.97 9.97 -11.87
CA ILE A 64 -1.87 8.52 -12.06
C ILE A 64 -2.68 7.77 -11.00
N LEU A 65 -2.62 8.22 -9.74
CA LEU A 65 -3.43 7.64 -8.67
C LEU A 65 -4.93 7.78 -8.95
N GLU A 66 -5.37 8.91 -9.51
CA GLU A 66 -6.75 9.11 -9.94
C GLU A 66 -7.16 8.13 -11.05
N ILE A 67 -6.33 7.97 -12.09
CA ILE A 67 -6.55 6.98 -13.16
C ILE A 67 -6.69 5.56 -12.58
N LEU A 68 -5.79 5.16 -11.66
CA LEU A 68 -5.84 3.82 -11.06
C LEU A 68 -7.06 3.64 -10.15
N ARG A 69 -7.48 4.68 -9.42
CA ARG A 69 -8.71 4.69 -8.61
C ARG A 69 -9.95 4.49 -9.47
N GLU A 70 -10.03 5.13 -10.63
CA GLU A 70 -11.12 4.96 -11.59
C GLU A 70 -11.21 3.51 -12.11
N GLU A 71 -10.08 2.83 -12.24
CA GLU A 71 -10.01 1.40 -12.54
C GLU A 71 -10.27 0.49 -11.32
N GLY A 72 -10.69 1.07 -10.20
CA GLY A 72 -11.12 0.36 -9.00
C GLY A 72 -10.01 0.02 -8.01
N MET A 73 -8.76 0.38 -8.28
CA MET A 73 -7.62 0.10 -7.40
C MET A 73 -7.69 0.94 -6.10
N GLY A 74 -7.12 0.38 -5.05
CA GLY A 74 -6.78 1.10 -3.82
C GLY A 74 -5.34 1.58 -3.83
N ALA A 75 -4.86 2.02 -2.68
CA ALA A 75 -3.49 2.48 -2.48
C ALA A 75 -2.85 1.83 -1.25
N ASP A 76 -1.56 1.48 -1.36
CA ASP A 76 -0.69 1.14 -0.23
C ASP A 76 0.29 2.29 -0.02
N CYS A 77 0.15 2.95 1.13
CA CYS A 77 0.90 4.11 1.56
C CYS A 77 1.87 3.75 2.68
N SER A 78 3.01 4.41 2.71
CA SER A 78 4.09 4.19 3.69
C SER A 78 4.57 5.47 4.37
N SER A 79 4.02 6.63 3.96
CA SER A 79 4.35 7.94 4.56
C SER A 79 3.15 8.91 4.55
N LEU A 80 3.28 10.01 5.30
CA LEU A 80 2.30 11.11 5.26
C LEU A 80 2.12 11.70 3.86
N ALA A 81 3.20 11.86 3.10
CA ALA A 81 3.13 12.41 1.74
C ALA A 81 2.25 11.56 0.83
N GLU A 82 2.36 10.24 0.93
CA GLU A 82 1.54 9.29 0.15
C GLU A 82 0.07 9.30 0.58
N LEU A 83 -0.22 9.44 1.88
CA LEU A 83 -1.58 9.63 2.39
C LEU A 83 -2.21 10.93 1.85
N LEU A 84 -1.44 12.02 1.80
CA LEU A 84 -1.91 13.30 1.25
C LEU A 84 -2.14 13.23 -0.26
N LEU A 85 -1.29 12.50 -1.00
CA LEU A 85 -1.49 12.24 -2.42
C LEU A 85 -2.77 11.43 -2.67
N CYS A 86 -3.04 10.40 -1.86
CA CYS A 86 -4.27 9.62 -1.95
C CYS A 86 -5.52 10.45 -1.63
N GLN A 87 -5.44 11.34 -0.63
CA GLN A 87 -6.50 12.28 -0.32
C GLN A 87 -6.76 13.24 -1.50
N ALA A 88 -5.70 13.77 -2.12
CA ALA A 88 -5.82 14.65 -3.28
C ALA A 88 -6.40 13.93 -4.51
N ALA A 89 -6.04 12.65 -4.70
CA ALA A 89 -6.60 11.79 -5.74
C ALA A 89 -7.98 11.19 -5.39
N GLN A 90 -8.56 11.59 -4.25
CA GLN A 90 -9.88 11.17 -3.77
C GLN A 90 -10.05 9.65 -3.63
N ILE A 91 -8.98 8.95 -3.26
CA ILE A 91 -9.05 7.51 -2.97
C ILE A 91 -9.85 7.32 -1.67
N PRO A 92 -10.92 6.49 -1.67
CA PRO A 92 -11.69 6.23 -0.47
C PRO A 92 -10.83 5.62 0.64
N GLY A 93 -11.04 6.06 1.88
CA GLY A 93 -10.29 5.60 3.05
C GLY A 93 -10.21 4.10 3.19
N GLU A 94 -11.34 3.42 2.99
CA GLU A 94 -11.46 1.97 3.08
C GLU A 94 -10.65 1.21 2.00
N LYS A 95 -10.17 1.92 0.98
CA LYS A 95 -9.27 1.41 -0.07
C LYS A 95 -7.82 1.86 0.11
N ILE A 96 -7.48 2.48 1.23
CA ILE A 96 -6.10 2.85 1.59
C ILE A 96 -5.60 1.89 2.66
N VAL A 97 -4.44 1.29 2.42
CA VAL A 97 -3.66 0.58 3.43
C VAL A 97 -2.47 1.44 3.80
N PHE A 98 -2.19 1.59 5.09
CA PHE A 98 -1.03 2.32 5.58
C PHE A 98 -0.01 1.35 6.19
N THR A 99 1.01 1.01 5.41
CA THR A 99 2.09 0.06 5.70
C THR A 99 3.39 0.81 5.98
N SER A 100 3.59 1.23 7.23
CA SER A 100 4.78 1.96 7.68
C SER A 100 5.43 1.28 8.89
N ASN A 101 6.76 1.36 8.98
CA ASN A 101 7.59 0.64 9.95
C ASN A 101 8.32 1.53 10.96
N ASP A 102 8.59 2.79 10.63
CA ASP A 102 9.05 3.82 11.56
C ASP A 102 8.11 5.02 11.42
N THR A 103 7.02 4.97 12.19
CA THR A 103 5.82 5.77 11.90
C THR A 103 5.60 6.85 12.94
N PRO A 104 5.76 8.14 12.59
CA PRO A 104 5.44 9.24 13.48
C PRO A 104 3.94 9.30 13.84
N ALA A 105 3.64 9.87 15.01
CA ALA A 105 2.26 9.95 15.52
C ALA A 105 1.30 10.70 14.58
N ASN A 106 1.76 11.76 13.91
CA ASN A 106 0.95 12.53 12.96
C ASN A 106 0.58 11.71 11.71
N GLU A 107 1.39 10.74 11.30
CA GLU A 107 1.05 9.87 10.17
C GLU A 107 -0.03 8.85 10.55
N PHE A 108 0.06 8.26 11.74
CA PHE A 108 -1.01 7.41 12.27
C PHE A 108 -2.32 8.17 12.43
N GLN A 109 -2.26 9.40 12.95
CA GLN A 109 -3.43 10.27 13.07
C GLN A 109 -4.04 10.56 11.70
N LYS A 110 -3.22 10.83 10.68
CA LYS A 110 -3.71 11.08 9.33
C LYS A 110 -4.31 9.83 8.70
N ALA A 111 -3.68 8.67 8.84
CA ALA A 111 -4.22 7.41 8.35
C ALA A 111 -5.59 7.09 9.00
N PHE A 112 -5.70 7.32 10.31
CA PHE A 112 -6.94 7.17 11.05
C PHE A 112 -8.02 8.17 10.60
N GLU A 113 -7.67 9.44 10.41
CA GLU A 113 -8.57 10.49 9.90
C GLU A 113 -9.13 10.13 8.52
N LEU A 114 -8.29 9.60 7.64
CA LEU A 114 -8.69 9.16 6.31
C LEU A 114 -9.52 7.88 6.32
N GLY A 115 -9.58 7.13 7.43
CA GLY A 115 -10.25 5.83 7.49
C GLY A 115 -9.43 4.68 6.87
N ALA A 116 -8.12 4.87 6.72
CA ALA A 116 -7.22 3.86 6.15
C ALA A 116 -7.08 2.63 7.07
N LEU A 117 -6.85 1.46 6.45
CA LEU A 117 -6.44 0.27 7.16
C LEU A 117 -4.98 0.43 7.62
N ILE A 118 -4.78 0.70 8.90
CA ILE A 118 -3.44 0.81 9.48
C ILE A 118 -2.84 -0.59 9.66
N ASN A 119 -1.68 -0.82 9.05
CA ASN A 119 -0.91 -2.04 9.19
C ASN A 119 0.28 -1.84 10.14
N LEU A 120 0.26 -2.55 11.27
CA LEU A 120 1.28 -2.48 12.30
C LEU A 120 2.41 -3.47 12.04
N ASP A 121 3.62 -2.94 11.98
CA ASP A 121 4.83 -3.69 11.63
C ASP A 121 5.55 -4.28 12.86
N ASP A 122 5.30 -3.73 14.05
CA ASP A 122 5.88 -4.17 15.32
C ASP A 122 4.83 -4.17 16.45
N LEU A 123 5.04 -5.00 17.47
CA LEU A 123 4.12 -5.10 18.61
C LEU A 123 4.02 -3.77 19.39
N SER A 124 5.12 -3.03 19.50
CA SER A 124 5.14 -1.73 20.20
C SER A 124 4.27 -0.67 19.49
N HIS A 125 4.01 -0.81 18.19
CA HIS A 125 3.18 0.12 17.44
C HIS A 125 1.74 0.14 17.95
N LEU A 126 1.21 -0.97 18.48
CA LEU A 126 -0.16 -0.99 19.00
C LEU A 126 -0.32 0.00 20.16
N THR A 127 0.59 -0.06 21.14
CA THR A 127 0.59 0.84 22.29
C THR A 127 0.86 2.28 21.86
N PHE A 128 1.79 2.49 20.92
CA PHE A 128 2.10 3.82 20.40
C PHE A 128 0.92 4.44 19.65
N LEU A 129 0.27 3.67 18.76
CA LEU A 129 -0.93 4.07 18.04
C LEU A 129 -2.06 4.44 19.00
N HIS A 130 -2.34 3.58 19.98
CA HIS A 130 -3.37 3.82 20.99
C HIS A 130 -3.13 5.16 21.73
N LYS A 131 -1.88 5.45 22.11
CA LYS A 131 -1.51 6.74 22.71
C LYS A 131 -1.64 7.90 21.72
N ALA A 132 -1.14 7.75 20.49
CA ALA A 132 -1.17 8.77 19.45
C ALA A 132 -2.59 9.20 19.08
N LEU A 133 -3.55 8.27 19.17
CA LEU A 133 -4.97 8.53 18.91
C LEU A 133 -5.75 8.96 20.17
N GLY A 134 -5.09 9.11 21.32
CA GLY A 134 -5.73 9.59 22.55
C GLY A 134 -6.56 8.53 23.29
N GLY A 135 -6.13 7.27 23.26
CA GLY A 135 -6.79 6.17 23.97
C GLY A 135 -7.89 5.46 23.17
N LYS A 136 -7.89 5.62 21.85
CA LYS A 136 -8.81 4.95 20.93
C LYS A 136 -8.05 4.22 19.82
N LEU A 137 -8.69 3.21 19.24
CA LEU A 137 -8.19 2.48 18.08
C LEU A 137 -9.30 2.34 17.03
N PRO A 138 -8.97 2.15 15.75
CA PRO A 138 -9.96 1.77 14.74
C PRO A 138 -10.53 0.38 15.05
N LYS A 139 -11.77 0.13 14.61
CA LYS A 139 -12.43 -1.18 14.76
C LYS A 139 -11.76 -2.30 13.96
N ARG A 140 -10.98 -1.94 12.94
CA ARG A 140 -10.21 -2.84 12.11
C ARG A 140 -8.74 -2.45 12.15
N LEU A 141 -7.86 -3.41 12.43
CA LEU A 141 -6.41 -3.24 12.33
C LEU A 141 -5.78 -4.34 11.48
N SER A 142 -4.66 -3.99 10.85
CA SER A 142 -3.78 -4.95 10.19
C SER A 142 -2.50 -5.13 10.98
N PHE A 143 -1.95 -6.34 10.95
CA PHE A 143 -0.67 -6.66 11.55
C PHE A 143 0.18 -7.41 10.53
N ARG A 144 1.41 -6.95 10.32
CA ARG A 144 2.33 -7.63 9.42
C ARG A 144 2.82 -8.91 10.08
N TYR A 145 2.54 -10.03 9.44
CA TYR A 145 3.04 -11.33 9.80
C TYR A 145 4.36 -11.62 9.09
N ASN A 146 5.39 -11.96 9.88
CA ASN A 146 6.64 -12.51 9.40
C ASN A 146 6.57 -14.05 9.43
N PRO A 147 6.61 -14.73 8.25
CA PRO A 147 6.56 -16.18 8.18
C PRO A 147 7.83 -16.88 8.68
N GLY A 148 8.94 -16.15 8.87
CA GLY A 148 10.22 -16.70 9.27
C GLY A 148 10.64 -17.87 8.37
N PRO A 149 11.05 -19.02 8.92
CA PRO A 149 11.61 -20.14 8.14
C PRO A 149 10.60 -20.85 7.24
N LEU A 150 9.32 -20.49 7.31
CA LEU A 150 8.28 -21.04 6.43
C LEU A 150 8.39 -20.53 4.98
N LYS A 151 9.20 -19.50 4.74
CA LYS A 151 9.46 -18.94 3.42
C LYS A 151 10.95 -18.73 3.21
N GLN A 152 11.44 -19.15 2.04
CA GLN A 152 12.78 -18.78 1.60
C GLN A 152 12.73 -17.33 1.12
N GLY A 153 13.66 -16.50 1.59
CA GLY A 153 13.83 -15.13 1.10
C GLY A 153 14.43 -15.04 -0.29
N ASN A 154 14.64 -13.82 -0.77
CA ASN A 154 15.38 -13.56 -2.01
C ASN A 154 16.32 -12.36 -1.87
N ALA A 155 17.13 -12.09 -2.89
CA ALA A 155 18.11 -11.01 -2.87
C ALA A 155 17.51 -9.59 -2.80
N ILE A 156 16.22 -9.44 -3.10
CA ILE A 156 15.52 -8.15 -3.17
C ILE A 156 14.85 -7.82 -1.83
N ILE A 157 14.22 -8.80 -1.19
CA ILE A 157 13.45 -8.63 0.06
C ILE A 157 14.24 -9.08 1.30
N GLY A 158 15.32 -9.85 1.11
CA GLY A 158 16.09 -10.44 2.20
C GLY A 158 15.50 -11.76 2.69
N LYS A 159 16.13 -12.36 3.71
CA LYS A 159 15.62 -13.57 4.37
C LYS A 159 14.60 -13.21 5.47
N PRO A 160 13.40 -13.80 5.49
CA PRO A 160 12.41 -13.52 6.53
C PRO A 160 12.93 -13.72 7.96
N GLU A 161 13.84 -14.66 8.16
CA GLU A 161 14.48 -14.92 9.46
C GLU A 161 15.41 -13.79 9.93
N GLU A 162 15.93 -13.01 8.99
CA GLU A 162 16.79 -11.84 9.24
C GLU A 162 15.96 -10.54 9.31
N ALA A 163 14.66 -10.60 8.97
CA ALA A 163 13.80 -9.42 8.91
C ALA A 163 13.44 -8.94 10.33
N LYS A 164 13.73 -7.65 10.57
CA LYS A 164 13.37 -6.94 11.80
C LYS A 164 11.89 -6.47 11.82
N TYR A 165 11.17 -6.78 10.75
CA TYR A 165 9.84 -6.26 10.45
C TYR A 165 8.81 -7.37 10.52
N GLY A 166 7.64 -7.06 11.05
CA GLY A 166 6.54 -8.00 11.21
C GLY A 166 6.66 -8.87 12.45
N LEU A 167 5.51 -9.34 12.90
CA LEU A 167 5.34 -10.16 14.08
C LEU A 167 5.54 -11.63 13.73
N THR A 168 6.20 -12.37 14.61
CA THR A 168 6.16 -13.83 14.58
C THR A 168 4.73 -14.33 14.83
N ARG A 169 4.47 -15.60 14.54
CA ARG A 169 3.15 -16.20 14.76
C ARG A 169 2.68 -16.07 16.21
N GLU A 170 3.58 -16.26 17.17
CA GLU A 170 3.27 -16.13 18.60
C GLU A 170 2.96 -14.69 18.98
N GLN A 171 3.80 -13.74 18.54
CA GLN A 171 3.57 -12.31 18.75
C GLN A 171 2.24 -11.84 18.16
N LEU A 172 1.84 -12.37 17.00
CA LEU A 172 0.58 -12.02 16.33
C LEU A 172 -0.64 -12.36 17.19
N PHE A 173 -0.68 -13.55 17.79
CA PHE A 173 -1.79 -13.92 18.69
C PHE A 173 -1.82 -13.06 19.96
N GLY A 174 -0.65 -12.73 20.52
CA GLY A 174 -0.54 -11.78 21.62
C GLY A 174 -1.06 -10.39 21.25
N ALA A 175 -0.69 -9.89 20.07
CA ALA A 175 -1.15 -8.62 19.55
C ALA A 175 -2.66 -8.56 19.35
N TYR A 176 -3.26 -9.62 18.79
CA TYR A 176 -4.71 -9.71 18.62
C TYR A 176 -5.45 -9.68 19.96
N LYS A 177 -4.95 -10.41 20.96
CA LYS A 177 -5.54 -10.39 22.32
C LYS A 177 -5.52 -8.98 22.90
N THR A 178 -4.36 -8.32 22.91
CA THR A 178 -4.24 -6.94 23.42
C THR A 178 -5.11 -5.96 22.63
N ALA A 179 -5.16 -6.08 21.30
CA ALA A 179 -5.99 -5.24 20.47
C ALA A 179 -7.49 -5.44 20.73
N ALA A 180 -7.93 -6.68 20.99
CA ALA A 180 -9.32 -6.98 21.39
C ALA A 180 -9.69 -6.31 22.71
N GLU A 181 -8.82 -6.38 23.71
CA GLU A 181 -9.00 -5.72 25.02
C GLU A 181 -9.10 -4.18 24.87
N LEU A 182 -8.49 -3.61 23.82
CA LEU A 182 -8.56 -2.19 23.47
C LEU A 182 -9.69 -1.85 22.48
N GLY A 183 -10.60 -2.78 22.19
CA GLY A 183 -11.84 -2.52 21.43
C GLY A 183 -11.74 -2.67 19.90
N VAL A 184 -10.67 -3.29 19.39
CA VAL A 184 -10.55 -3.71 17.98
C VAL A 184 -11.39 -4.97 17.77
N GLU A 185 -12.15 -5.02 16.68
CA GLU A 185 -13.15 -6.06 16.41
C GLU A 185 -12.75 -6.99 15.26
N THR A 186 -12.02 -6.46 14.27
CA THR A 186 -11.63 -7.21 13.07
C THR A 186 -10.15 -7.05 12.75
N TYR A 187 -9.57 -8.11 12.21
CA TYR A 187 -8.14 -8.18 11.93
C TYR A 187 -7.90 -8.53 10.47
N SER A 188 -6.96 -7.82 9.84
CA SER A 188 -6.45 -8.15 8.51
C SER A 188 -5.01 -8.64 8.65
N PRO A 189 -4.70 -9.92 8.42
CA PRO A 189 -3.31 -10.34 8.33
C PRO A 189 -2.69 -9.74 7.06
N HIS A 190 -1.50 -9.17 7.20
CA HIS A 190 -0.72 -8.68 6.07
C HIS A 190 0.61 -9.43 6.03
N THR A 191 1.09 -9.80 4.85
CA THR A 191 2.43 -10.39 4.72
C THR A 191 3.09 -9.89 3.45
N MET A 192 4.37 -9.54 3.58
CA MET A 192 5.22 -9.20 2.44
C MET A 192 6.16 -10.37 2.25
N VAL A 193 5.87 -11.19 1.25
CA VAL A 193 6.68 -12.35 0.89
C VAL A 193 7.29 -12.15 -0.48
N ALA A 194 8.53 -12.57 -0.59
CA ALA A 194 9.32 -12.58 -1.81
C ALA A 194 9.11 -13.88 -2.61
#